data_AF-A0A9E4F7F7-F1
#
_entry.id   AF-A0A9E4F7F7-F1
#
_cell.length_a   1.000
_cell.length_b   1.000
_cell.length_c   1.000
_cell.angle_alpha   90.00
_cell.angle_beta   90.00
_cell.angle_gamma   90.00
#
_symmetry.space_group_name_H-M   'P 1'
#
loop_
_entity.id
_entity.type
_entity.pdbx_description
1 polymer ?
#
loop_
_entity_poly.entity_id
_entity_poly.type
_entity_poly.pdbx_seq_one_letter_code
_entity_poly.pdbx_strand_id
1 'polypeptide(L)' 'MRRLTLTNLYNDPPTWLRLAHERLDEAVSAAYGWPADLTDGEIIARLLELNLEREAAG' A
#
# COMPACT_ATOMS: atom_id res chain seq x y z
N MET A 1 8.85 6.43 -29.35
CA MET A 1 7.75 5.72 -28.64
C MET A 1 8.28 5.21 -27.31
N ARG A 2 7.63 5.55 -26.19
CA ARG A 2 8.05 5.10 -24.85
C ARG A 2 7.52 3.67 -24.63
N ARG A 3 8.40 2.73 -24.28
CA ARG A 3 8.03 1.32 -24.08
C ARG A 3 7.45 1.16 -22.67
N LEU A 4 6.13 0.97 -22.58
CA LEU A 4 5.38 0.80 -21.33
C LEU A 4 5.52 -0.65 -20.80
N THR A 5 6.74 -1.09 -20.52
CA THR A 5 6.93 -2.32 -19.74
C THR A 5 6.65 -2.05 -18.27
N LEU A 6 6.23 -3.07 -17.52
CA LEU A 6 5.98 -2.95 -16.08
C LEU A 6 7.20 -2.37 -15.35
N THR A 7 8.41 -2.86 -15.69
CA THR A 7 9.68 -2.34 -15.17
C THR A 7 9.85 -0.84 -15.41
N ASN A 8 9.56 -0.35 -16.62
CA ASN A 8 9.69 1.08 -16.92
C ASN A 8 8.64 1.93 -16.21
N LEU A 9 7.44 1.40 -16.01
CA LEU A 9 6.35 2.09 -15.30
C LEU A 9 6.62 2.23 -13.80
N TYR A 10 7.28 1.26 -13.17
CA TYR A 10 7.61 1.34 -11.75
C TYR A 10 8.94 2.06 -11.48
N ASN A 11 9.86 2.11 -12.45
CA ASN A 11 11.10 2.87 -12.33
C ASN A 11 10.89 4.40 -12.44
N ASP A 12 9.96 4.84 -13.29
CA ASP A 12 9.58 6.25 -13.43
C ASP A 12 8.05 6.35 -13.55
N PRO A 13 7.34 6.30 -12.41
CA PRO A 13 5.89 6.22 -12.39
C PRO A 13 5.28 7.51 -12.94
N PRO A 14 4.50 7.44 -14.05
CA PRO A 14 3.78 8.59 -14.55
C PRO A 14 2.71 9.01 -13.53
N THR A 15 2.31 10.29 -13.57
CA THR A 15 1.37 10.89 -12.60
C THR A 15 0.08 10.08 -12.41
N TRP A 16 -0.49 9.53 -13.49
CA TRP A 16 -1.71 8.73 -13.40
C TRP A 16 -1.53 7.45 -12.58
N LEU A 17 -0.33 6.84 -12.61
CA LEU A 17 -0.05 5.62 -11.86
C LEU A 17 0.11 5.93 -10.38
N ARG A 18 0.81 7.03 -10.04
CA ARG A 18 0.90 7.52 -8.65
C ARG A 18 -0.49 7.81 -8.07
N LEU A 19 -1.33 8.53 -8.80
CA LEU A 19 -2.70 8.83 -8.35
C LEU A 19 -3.56 7.57 -8.17
N ALA A 20 -3.36 6.56 -9.02
CA ALA A 20 -4.06 5.29 -8.88
C ALA A 20 -3.61 4.54 -7.61
N HIS A 21 -2.32 4.57 -7.29
CA HIS A 21 -1.77 4.01 -6.05
C HIS A 21 -2.29 4.76 -4.81
N GLU A 22 -2.29 6.10 -4.81
CA GLU A 22 -2.82 6.90 -3.69
C GLU A 22 -4.28 6.55 -3.36
N ARG A 23 -5.12 6.43 -4.40
CA ARG A 23 -6.53 6.03 -4.23
C ARG A 23 -6.68 4.60 -3.71
N LEU A 24 -5.77 3.71 -4.09
CA LEU A 24 -5.77 2.34 -3.61
C LEU A 24 -5.36 2.30 -2.13
N ASP A 25 -4.33 3.04 -1.74
CA ASP A 25 -3.83 3.09 -0.37
C ASP A 25 -4.89 3.67 0.58
N GLU A 26 -5.63 4.71 0.17
CA GLU A 26 -6.78 5.24 0.92
C GLU A 26 -7.88 4.19 1.12
N ALA A 27 -8.25 3.47 0.05
CA ALA A 27 -9.30 2.45 0.12
C ALA A 27 -8.90 1.25 1.01
N VAL A 28 -7.64 0.83 0.92
CA VAL A 28 -7.09 -0.25 1.75
C VAL A 28 -7.04 0.19 3.21
N SER A 29 -6.53 1.39 3.50
CA SER A 29 -6.48 1.94 4.86
C SER A 29 -7.88 2.01 5.48
N ALA A 30 -8.88 2.48 4.71
CA ALA A 30 -10.27 2.50 5.14
C ALA A 30 -10.82 1.09 5.44
N ALA A 31 -10.47 0.07 4.64
CA ALA A 31 -10.89 -1.32 4.88
C ALA A 31 -10.29 -1.92 6.16
N TYR A 32 -9.07 -1.53 6.52
CA TYR A 32 -8.45 -1.89 7.79
C TYR A 32 -8.89 -1.00 8.96
N GLY A 33 -9.64 0.08 8.71
CA GLY A 33 -9.99 1.08 9.71
C GLY A 33 -8.79 1.93 10.18
N TRP A 34 -7.77 2.07 9.33
CA TRP A 34 -6.54 2.78 9.62
C TRP A 34 -6.52 4.18 8.99
N PRO A 35 -5.77 5.14 9.57
CA PRO A 35 -5.48 6.41 8.90
C PRO A 35 -4.75 6.18 7.57
N ALA A 36 -5.02 7.02 6.57
CA ALA A 36 -4.41 6.92 5.24
C ALA A 36 -3.02 7.59 5.15
N ASP A 37 -2.62 8.34 6.17
CA ASP A 37 -1.36 9.10 6.25
C ASP A 37 -0.26 8.36 7.03
N LEU A 38 -0.42 7.06 7.25
CA LEU A 38 0.58 6.24 7.92
C LEU A 38 1.84 6.10 7.07
N THR A 39 2.98 6.12 7.73
CA THR A 39 4.26 5.74 7.14
C THR A 39 4.33 4.24 6.91
N ASP A 40 5.16 3.79 5.96
CA ASP A 40 5.40 2.37 5.71
C ASP A 40 5.78 1.60 6.99
N GLY A 41 6.57 2.21 7.87
CA GLY A 41 6.97 1.62 9.14
C GLY A 41 5.79 1.39 10.08
N GLU A 42 4.86 2.33 10.17
CA GLU A 42 3.64 2.19 10.98
C GLU A 42 2.70 1.13 10.40
N ILE A 43 2.57 1.06 9.07
CA ILE A 43 1.78 0.02 8.39
C ILE A 43 2.36 -1.37 8.71
N ILE A 44 3.68 -1.53 8.59
CA ILE A 44 4.36 -2.80 8.89
C ILE A 44 4.17 -3.21 10.36
N ALA A 45 4.31 -2.27 11.30
CA ALA A 45 4.13 -2.56 12.72
C ALA A 45 2.70 -3.04 13.04
N ARG A 46 1.67 -2.35 12.51
CA ARG A 46 0.28 -2.75 12.71
C ARG A 46 -0.05 -4.10 12.07
N LEU A 47 0.49 -4.37 10.87
CA LEU A 47 0.32 -5.68 10.22
C LEU A 47 0.97 -6.80 11.03
N LEU A 48 2.14 -6.55 11.62
CA LEU A 48 2.80 -7.51 12.49
C LEU A 48 1.94 -7.83 13.72
N GLU A 49 1.41 -6.81 14.40
CA GLU A 49 0.50 -6.99 15.55
C GLU A 49 -0.73 -7.81 15.17
N LEU A 50 -1.44 -7.44 14.09
CA LEU A 50 -2.59 -8.19 13.60
C LEU A 50 -2.27 -9.65 13.27
N ASN A 51 -1.10 -9.91 12.71
CA ASN A 51 -0.68 -11.28 12.38
C ASN A 51 -0.40 -12.08 13.66
N LEU A 52 0.26 -11.49 14.66
CA LEU A 52 0.50 -12.15 15.95
C LEU A 52 -0.81 -12.46 16.68
N GLU A 53 -1.79 -11.55 16.65
CA GLU A 53 -3.12 -11.79 17.22
C GLU A 53 -3.85 -12.94 16.53
N ARG A 54 -3.80 -13.01 15.20
CA ARG A 54 -4.41 -14.09 14.41
C ARG A 54 -3.77 -15.44 14.68
N GLU A 55 -2.43 -15.49 14.77
CA GLU A 55 -1.69 -16.71 15.11
C GLU A 55 -2.02 -17.18 16.54
N ALA A 56 -2.24 -16.26 17.48
CA ALA A 56 -2.64 -16.61 18.84
C ALA A 56 -4.11 -17.06 18.96
N ALA A 57 -4.97 -16.64 18.03
CA ALA A 57 -6.39 -17.00 17.99
C ALA A 57 -6.70 -18.27 17.18
N GLY A 58 -5.72 -18.79 16.43
CA GLY A 58 -5.79 -20.05 15.68
C GLY A 58 -5.33 -21.25 16.49
#